data_AF-A0A7X7GDE3-F1
#
_entry.id   AF-A0A7X7GDE3-F1
#
_cell.length_a   1.000
_cell.length_b   1.000
_cell.length_c   1.000
_cell.angle_alpha   90.00
_cell.angle_beta   90.00
_cell.angle_gamma   90.00
#
_symmetry.space_group_name_H-M   'P 1'
#
loop_
_entity.id
_entity.type
_entity.pdbx_description
1 polymer ?
#
loop_
_entity_poly.entity_id
_entity_poly.type
_entity_poly.pdbx_seq_one_letter_code
_entity_poly.pdbx_strand_id
1 'polypeptide(L)'
;MSDLDLKPDAEADAETGAKPEVETEAEAAVQVDVKSGAKRRWWRRWDWKSWLLAACALVFVAWFLIWGPVGLAEVPANPTFCIRLCHNMQPQYDTWRVSAHNSQICGDCHLPEEPVSRLVWEGYFGARDLWKFYVTGSWEEPIRAKPRTHAFLQDNCMRCHGTMAKVAESSERHCWDCHHSVTHRGQDWKTEQAQRRTDDPRN
;
A
#
# COMPACT_ATOMS: atom_id res chain seq x y z
N MET A 1 -2.19 -90.46 -4.12
CA MET A 1 -1.54 -89.65 -5.18
C MET A 1 -0.67 -88.65 -4.44
N SER A 2 0.63 -88.81 -4.23
CA SER A 2 1.69 -89.74 -4.67
C SER A 2 2.86 -89.32 -3.76
N ASP A 3 3.25 -90.16 -2.81
CA ASP A 3 4.44 -91.03 -2.89
C ASP A 3 5.78 -90.28 -3.03
N LEU A 4 6.65 -90.55 -2.03
CA LEU A 4 8.10 -90.78 -2.14
C LEU A 4 8.97 -89.54 -2.47
N ASP A 5 10.15 -89.28 -1.88
CA ASP A 5 11.29 -90.09 -1.39
C ASP A 5 11.93 -89.33 -0.20
N LEU A 6 12.35 -89.87 0.95
CA LEU A 6 13.34 -90.90 1.30
C LEU A 6 14.81 -90.65 0.87
N LYS A 7 15.56 -90.02 1.81
CA LYS A 7 16.94 -90.36 2.28
C LYS A 7 18.13 -90.01 1.36
N PRO A 8 19.39 -90.19 1.82
CA PRO A 8 20.01 -90.01 3.15
C PRO A 8 21.25 -89.06 3.01
N ASP A 9 22.01 -88.67 4.05
CA ASP A 9 23.38 -89.16 4.35
C ASP A 9 24.06 -88.07 5.20
N ALA A 10 24.51 -88.38 6.42
CA ALA A 10 25.91 -88.73 6.75
C ALA A 10 26.78 -87.49 6.97
N GLU A 11 27.13 -87.26 8.24
CA GLU A 11 28.52 -87.23 8.75
C GLU A 11 28.99 -85.78 8.86
N ALA A 12 29.79 -85.36 9.82
CA ALA A 12 30.36 -85.90 11.05
C ALA A 12 30.87 -84.62 11.74
N ASP A 13 30.68 -84.46 13.05
CA ASP A 13 31.70 -84.74 14.08
C ASP A 13 33.00 -83.96 13.80
N ALA A 14 33.65 -83.27 14.73
CA ALA A 14 33.76 -83.52 16.15
C ALA A 14 34.31 -82.21 16.77
N GLU A 15 33.80 -81.82 17.93
CA GLU A 15 34.48 -82.01 19.22
C GLU A 15 35.92 -81.47 19.22
N THR A 16 36.24 -80.46 20.01
CA THR A 16 36.65 -80.57 21.42
C THR A 16 37.33 -79.21 21.68
N GLY A 17 37.38 -78.61 22.85
CA GLY A 17 37.05 -78.98 24.21
C GLY A 17 37.59 -77.85 25.09
N ALA A 18 37.11 -77.81 26.33
CA ALA A 18 37.74 -77.18 27.48
C ALA A 18 38.01 -75.66 27.43
N LYS A 19 37.07 -74.90 28.03
CA LYS A 19 37.41 -73.80 28.95
C LYS A 19 38.06 -74.41 30.22
N PRO A 20 38.92 -73.73 30.99
CA PRO A 20 38.52 -72.53 31.74
C PRO A 20 39.61 -71.44 31.87
N GLU A 21 39.20 -70.18 32.09
CA GLU A 21 39.61 -69.30 33.22
C GLU A 21 41.05 -68.76 33.11
N VAL A 22 41.43 -67.52 33.45
CA VAL A 22 40.89 -66.30 34.05
C VAL A 22 42.11 -65.38 33.94
N GLU A 23 42.02 -64.19 33.35
CA GLU A 23 42.93 -63.09 33.75
C GLU A 23 42.15 -61.77 33.63
N THR A 24 42.05 -61.13 34.79
CA THR A 24 41.48 -59.82 35.02
C THR A 24 42.44 -58.76 34.49
N GLU A 25 42.05 -58.03 33.45
CA GLU A 25 42.66 -56.74 33.14
C GLU A 25 41.59 -55.65 33.12
N ALA A 26 41.99 -54.56 33.77
CA ALA A 26 41.18 -53.47 34.21
C ALA A 26 40.47 -52.74 33.06
N GLU A 27 39.29 -52.25 33.41
CA GLU A 27 38.39 -51.44 32.62
C GLU A 27 39.11 -50.33 31.83
N ALA A 28 39.27 -50.53 30.52
CA ALA A 28 39.45 -49.43 29.59
C ALA A 28 38.09 -48.71 29.48
N ALA A 29 37.96 -47.58 30.19
CA ALA A 29 36.80 -46.71 30.11
C ALA A 29 36.56 -46.27 28.66
N VAL A 30 35.61 -46.91 27.99
CA VAL A 30 35.03 -46.42 26.74
C VAL A 30 34.20 -45.19 27.09
N GLN A 31 34.77 -44.00 26.86
CA GLN A 31 34.02 -42.76 26.90
C GLN A 31 33.05 -42.73 25.72
N VAL A 32 31.80 -43.11 25.98
CA VAL A 32 30.69 -42.77 25.10
C VAL A 32 30.43 -41.28 25.27
N ASP A 33 30.89 -40.47 24.31
CA ASP A 33 30.51 -39.06 24.19
C ASP A 33 29.01 -38.99 23.87
N VAL A 34 28.20 -38.89 24.92
CA VAL A 34 26.81 -38.46 24.81
C VAL A 34 26.85 -36.96 24.60
N LYS A 35 26.86 -36.53 23.34
CA LYS A 35 26.56 -35.14 22.96
C LYS A 35 25.16 -34.83 23.47
N SER A 36 25.08 -34.28 24.68
CA SER A 36 23.87 -33.66 25.18
C SER A 36 23.53 -32.54 24.20
N GLY A 37 22.48 -32.77 23.41
CA GLY A 37 21.90 -31.77 22.54
C GLY A 37 21.35 -30.65 23.40
N ALA A 38 22.22 -29.72 23.78
CA ALA A 38 21.81 -28.44 24.33
C ALA A 38 20.92 -27.81 23.27
N LYS A 39 19.60 -27.93 23.45
CA LYS A 39 18.60 -27.18 22.71
C LYS A 39 18.96 -25.72 22.91
N ARG A 40 19.72 -25.14 21.97
CA ARG A 40 20.08 -23.73 21.95
C ARG A 40 18.77 -22.98 21.94
N ARG A 41 18.36 -22.52 23.12
CA ARG A 41 17.11 -21.81 23.37
C ARG A 41 17.24 -20.46 22.66
N TRP A 42 16.79 -20.39 21.40
CA TRP A 42 17.00 -19.23 20.52
C TRP A 42 16.52 -17.92 21.17
N TRP A 43 15.52 -18.01 22.04
CA TRP A 43 14.88 -16.92 22.78
C TRP A 43 15.79 -16.16 23.77
N ARG A 44 17.02 -16.64 24.04
CA ARG A 44 17.92 -16.05 25.06
C ARG A 44 19.04 -15.17 24.47
N ARG A 45 18.88 -14.70 23.22
CA ARG A 45 19.85 -13.84 22.51
C ARG A 45 19.38 -12.38 22.36
N TRP A 46 18.29 -12.03 23.01
CA TRP A 46 17.77 -10.67 22.99
C TRP A 46 18.30 -9.91 24.19
N ASP A 47 19.50 -9.39 24.04
CA ASP A 47 20.13 -8.51 25.01
C ASP A 47 19.27 -7.24 25.16
N TRP A 48 19.35 -6.57 26.30
CA TRP A 48 18.56 -5.37 26.58
C TRP A 48 18.66 -4.30 25.47
N LYS A 49 19.82 -4.23 24.78
CA LYS A 49 20.07 -3.37 23.61
C LYS A 49 19.12 -3.66 22.45
N SER A 50 18.80 -4.92 22.22
CA SER A 50 17.94 -5.34 21.13
C SER A 50 16.45 -5.08 21.43
N TRP A 51 16.04 -5.16 22.69
CA TRP A 51 14.74 -4.66 23.15
C TRP A 51 14.64 -3.14 23.03
N LEU A 52 15.73 -2.42 23.35
CA LEU A 52 15.80 -0.97 23.23
C LEU A 52 15.72 -0.52 21.76
N LEU A 53 16.40 -1.22 20.86
CA LEU A 53 16.30 -1.00 19.41
C LEU A 53 14.90 -1.31 18.88
N ALA A 54 14.27 -2.40 19.32
CA ALA A 54 12.90 -2.72 18.93
C ALA A 54 11.90 -1.66 19.41
N ALA A 55 12.08 -1.14 20.63
CA ALA A 55 11.28 -0.05 21.17
C ALA A 55 11.49 1.25 20.39
N CYS A 56 12.74 1.63 20.07
CA CYS A 56 13.04 2.80 19.24
C CYS A 56 12.46 2.67 17.83
N ALA A 57 12.54 1.49 17.22
CA ALA A 57 11.93 1.22 15.92
C ALA A 57 10.40 1.35 15.98
N LEU A 58 9.76 0.80 17.02
CA LEU A 58 8.32 0.97 17.24
C LEU A 58 7.91 2.43 17.43
N VAL A 59 8.66 3.19 18.22
CA VAL A 59 8.42 4.64 18.41
C VAL A 59 8.61 5.40 17.11
N PHE A 60 9.65 5.09 16.33
CA PHE A 60 9.88 5.71 15.03
C PHE A 60 8.77 5.38 14.03
N VAL A 61 8.32 4.13 13.98
CA VAL A 61 7.20 3.71 13.13
C VAL A 61 5.91 4.40 13.58
N ALA A 62 5.62 4.47 14.88
CA ALA A 62 4.45 5.19 15.38
C ALA A 62 4.51 6.69 15.06
N TRP A 63 5.67 7.32 15.24
CA TRP A 63 5.89 8.72 14.87
C TRP A 63 5.71 8.94 13.37
N PHE A 64 6.30 8.08 12.54
CA PHE A 64 6.15 8.13 11.10
C PHE A 64 4.69 7.92 10.67
N LEU A 65 3.95 7.01 11.30
CA LEU A 65 2.53 6.79 11.01
C LEU A 65 1.64 7.96 11.44
N ILE A 66 2.01 8.69 12.50
CA ILE A 66 1.26 9.86 12.98
C ILE A 66 1.57 11.10 12.12
N TRP A 67 2.83 11.33 11.74
CA TRP A 67 3.27 12.58 11.12
C TRP A 67 3.59 12.46 9.62
N GLY A 68 3.97 11.28 9.14
CA GLY A 68 4.33 11.03 7.75
C GLY A 68 3.13 11.12 6.79
N PRO A 69 2.02 10.41 7.04
CA PRO A 69 0.87 10.43 6.14
C PRO A 69 0.27 11.82 5.94
N VAL A 70 0.19 12.63 7.00
CA VAL A 70 -0.46 13.95 6.93
C VAL A 70 0.34 14.92 6.06
N GLY A 71 1.66 14.96 6.22
CA GLY A 71 2.52 15.82 5.39
C GLY A 71 2.66 15.31 3.94
N LEU A 72 2.59 13.99 3.73
CA LEU A 72 2.66 13.39 2.40
C LEU A 72 1.34 13.48 1.62
N ALA A 73 0.19 13.47 2.31
CA ALA A 73 -1.13 13.61 1.68
C ALA A 73 -1.36 14.99 1.05
N GLU A 74 -0.60 16.02 1.42
CA GLU A 74 -0.74 17.35 0.80
C GLU A 74 0.02 17.49 -0.53
N VAL A 75 0.87 16.53 -0.87
CA VAL A 75 1.67 16.56 -2.11
C VAL A 75 0.82 16.22 -3.34
N PRO A 76 0.02 15.14 -3.37
CA PRO A 76 -0.77 14.79 -4.55
C PRO A 76 -1.95 15.76 -4.77
N ALA A 77 -2.42 16.40 -3.70
CA ALA A 77 -3.45 17.43 -3.73
C ALA A 77 -2.99 18.80 -4.30
N ASN A 78 -1.68 18.99 -4.54
CA ASN A 78 -1.11 20.27 -4.95
C ASN A 78 -1.28 20.55 -6.46
N PRO A 79 -1.58 21.79 -6.89
CA PRO A 79 -1.77 22.14 -8.30
C PRO A 79 -0.57 21.78 -9.19
N THR A 80 0.64 21.97 -8.65
CA THR A 80 1.90 21.66 -9.35
C THR A 80 2.07 20.16 -9.59
N PHE A 81 1.61 19.32 -8.66
CA PHE A 81 1.66 17.87 -8.82
C PHE A 81 0.73 17.43 -9.96
N CYS A 82 -0.51 17.93 -9.98
CA CYS A 82 -1.51 17.57 -10.98
C CYS A 82 -1.02 17.80 -12.43
N ILE A 83 -0.42 18.97 -12.72
CA ILE A 83 0.06 19.27 -14.09
C ILE A 83 1.37 18.58 -14.45
N ARG A 84 2.25 18.31 -13.47
CA ARG A 84 3.53 17.66 -13.74
C ARG A 84 3.35 16.19 -14.07
N LEU A 85 2.38 15.54 -13.43
CA LEU A 85 2.08 14.14 -13.70
C LEU A 85 1.19 13.98 -14.93
N CYS A 86 0.16 14.81 -15.08
CA CYS A 86 -0.87 14.60 -16.09
C CYS A 86 -1.12 15.88 -16.90
N HIS A 87 -0.79 15.82 -18.19
CA HIS A 87 -1.09 16.93 -19.12
C HIS A 87 -2.60 17.18 -19.29
N ASN A 88 -3.44 16.15 -19.07
CA ASN A 88 -4.90 16.25 -19.20
C ASN A 88 -5.51 17.24 -18.20
N MET A 89 -4.77 17.59 -17.14
CA MET A 89 -5.18 18.55 -16.12
C MET A 89 -4.77 19.99 -16.43
N GLN A 90 -4.09 20.24 -17.55
CA GLN A 90 -3.59 21.56 -17.92
C GLN A 90 -4.71 22.62 -18.02
N PRO A 91 -5.88 22.34 -18.64
CA PRO A 91 -6.95 23.34 -18.73
C PRO A 91 -7.49 23.77 -17.35
N GLN A 92 -7.61 22.82 -16.42
CA GLN A 92 -8.08 23.08 -15.06
C GLN A 92 -7.06 23.92 -14.28
N TYR A 93 -5.77 23.65 -14.47
CA TYR A 93 -4.71 24.46 -13.88
C TYR A 93 -4.64 25.87 -14.45
N ASP A 94 -4.76 26.03 -15.77
CA ASP A 94 -4.67 27.34 -16.41
C ASP A 94 -5.78 28.27 -15.91
N THR A 95 -7.00 27.74 -15.80
CA THR A 95 -8.15 28.47 -15.23
C THR A 95 -8.01 28.71 -13.72
N TRP A 96 -7.51 27.74 -12.97
CA TRP A 96 -7.21 27.91 -11.54
C TRP A 96 -6.22 29.04 -11.30
N ARG A 97 -5.12 29.09 -12.07
CA ARG A 97 -4.01 30.03 -11.90
C ARG A 97 -4.46 31.49 -11.99
N VAL A 98 -5.45 31.79 -12.83
CA VAL A 98 -6.00 33.14 -13.02
C VAL A 98 -7.29 33.39 -12.20
N SER A 99 -7.75 32.40 -11.45
CA SER A 99 -8.96 32.50 -10.63
C SER A 99 -8.70 33.20 -9.29
N ALA A 100 -9.79 33.60 -8.62
CA ALA A 100 -9.73 34.12 -7.25
C ALA A 100 -9.25 33.07 -6.22
N HIS A 101 -9.22 31.79 -6.57
CA HIS A 101 -8.82 30.68 -5.68
C HIS A 101 -7.40 30.16 -5.99
N ASN A 102 -6.59 30.90 -6.74
CA ASN A 102 -5.23 30.49 -7.12
C ASN A 102 -4.23 30.37 -5.96
N SER A 103 -4.64 30.75 -4.75
CA SER A 103 -3.87 30.57 -3.51
C SER A 103 -4.21 29.29 -2.75
N GLN A 104 -5.29 28.60 -3.13
CA GLN A 104 -5.73 27.35 -2.52
C GLN A 104 -5.19 26.15 -3.29
N ILE A 105 -4.94 25.04 -2.62
CA ILE A 105 -4.53 23.81 -3.30
C ILE A 105 -5.76 23.12 -3.92
N CYS A 106 -5.57 22.32 -4.98
CA CYS A 106 -6.70 21.67 -5.67
C CYS A 106 -7.53 20.79 -4.72
N GLY A 107 -6.85 20.09 -3.80
CA GLY A 107 -7.50 19.25 -2.79
C GLY A 107 -8.39 20.00 -1.80
N ASP A 108 -8.22 21.31 -1.59
CA ASP A 108 -9.06 22.08 -0.66
C ASP A 108 -10.52 22.20 -1.13
N CYS A 109 -10.72 22.07 -2.44
CA CYS A 109 -12.02 22.04 -3.08
C CYS A 109 -12.45 20.61 -3.44
N HIS A 110 -11.53 19.81 -3.99
CA HIS A 110 -11.85 18.51 -4.58
C HIS A 110 -11.84 17.31 -3.63
N LEU A 111 -11.27 17.45 -2.43
CA LEU A 111 -11.20 16.40 -1.41
C LEU A 111 -11.99 16.81 -0.15
N PRO A 112 -12.48 15.85 0.64
CA PRO A 112 -13.12 16.16 1.91
C PRO A 112 -12.11 16.73 2.90
N GLU A 113 -12.60 17.49 3.88
CA GLU A 113 -11.79 18.11 4.93
C GLU A 113 -11.27 17.10 5.95
N GLU A 114 -12.10 16.12 6.33
CA GLU A 114 -11.76 15.19 7.41
C GLU A 114 -10.50 14.36 7.03
N PRO A 115 -9.43 14.37 7.84
CA PRO A 115 -8.13 13.83 7.44
C PRO A 115 -8.14 12.37 6.95
N VAL A 116 -8.91 11.50 7.60
CA VAL A 116 -9.00 10.08 7.22
C VAL A 116 -9.75 9.94 5.89
N SER A 117 -10.89 10.59 5.77
CA SER A 117 -11.68 10.66 4.53
C SER A 117 -10.87 11.26 3.39
N ARG A 118 -10.10 12.32 3.64
CA ARG A 118 -9.22 12.97 2.66
C ARG A 118 -8.25 11.96 2.09
N LEU A 119 -7.51 11.26 2.94
CA LEU A 119 -6.53 10.26 2.53
C LEU A 119 -7.16 9.12 1.73
N VAL A 120 -8.34 8.63 2.15
CA VAL A 120 -9.06 7.56 1.45
C VAL A 120 -9.50 8.00 0.06
N TRP A 121 -10.12 9.17 -0.04
CA TRP A 121 -10.66 9.67 -1.31
C TRP A 121 -9.56 10.15 -2.26
N GLU A 122 -8.48 10.72 -1.74
CA GLU A 122 -7.29 11.06 -2.50
C GLU A 122 -6.66 9.83 -3.14
N GLY A 123 -6.42 8.79 -2.34
CA GLY A 123 -5.88 7.52 -2.84
C GLY A 123 -6.80 6.86 -3.87
N TYR A 124 -8.11 6.85 -3.61
CA TYR A 124 -9.09 6.28 -4.53
C TYR A 124 -9.18 7.04 -5.86
N PHE A 125 -9.25 8.38 -5.82
CA PHE A 125 -9.30 9.19 -7.04
C PHE A 125 -7.98 9.12 -7.82
N GLY A 126 -6.84 9.20 -7.14
CA GLY A 126 -5.53 9.06 -7.77
C GLY A 126 -5.35 7.71 -8.46
N ALA A 127 -5.71 6.60 -7.80
CA ALA A 127 -5.63 5.27 -8.39
C ALA A 127 -6.58 5.09 -9.58
N ARG A 128 -7.83 5.57 -9.45
CA ARG A 128 -8.82 5.56 -10.53
C ARG A 128 -8.33 6.32 -11.75
N ASP A 129 -7.79 7.53 -11.55
CA ASP A 129 -7.38 8.41 -12.63
C ASP A 129 -6.10 7.88 -13.30
N LEU A 130 -5.15 7.34 -12.53
CA LEU A 130 -3.98 6.65 -13.07
C LEU A 130 -4.39 5.45 -13.94
N TRP A 131 -5.32 4.63 -13.47
CA TRP A 131 -5.86 3.50 -14.24
C TRP A 131 -6.54 3.97 -15.54
N LYS A 132 -7.36 5.02 -15.46
CA LYS A 132 -8.05 5.57 -16.61
C LYS A 132 -7.08 6.13 -17.66
N PHE A 133 -6.12 6.93 -17.24
CA PHE A 133 -5.21 7.62 -18.15
C PHE A 133 -4.11 6.71 -18.70
N TYR A 134 -3.51 5.84 -17.89
CA TYR A 134 -2.34 5.04 -18.32
C TYR A 134 -2.66 3.60 -18.70
N VAL A 135 -3.69 2.98 -18.13
CA VAL A 135 -3.98 1.56 -18.37
C VAL A 135 -5.04 1.41 -19.45
N THR A 136 -6.16 2.11 -19.30
CA THR A 136 -7.29 1.98 -20.25
C THR A 136 -7.30 3.02 -21.36
N GLY A 137 -6.60 4.14 -21.18
CA GLY A 137 -6.70 5.29 -22.06
C GLY A 137 -8.13 5.84 -22.19
N SER A 138 -8.98 5.59 -21.19
CA SER A 138 -10.42 5.91 -21.26
C SER A 138 -10.77 7.05 -20.31
N TRP A 139 -10.94 8.25 -20.86
CA TRP A 139 -11.41 9.41 -20.11
C TRP A 139 -12.46 10.20 -20.89
N GLU A 140 -13.31 10.88 -20.13
CA GLU A 140 -14.34 11.76 -20.69
C GLU A 140 -13.69 13.09 -21.07
N GLU A 141 -13.99 13.58 -22.27
CA GLU A 141 -13.65 14.94 -22.68
C GLU A 141 -14.95 15.70 -23.01
N PRO A 142 -15.30 16.77 -22.27
CA PRO A 142 -14.54 17.37 -21.19
C PRO A 142 -14.55 16.51 -19.92
N ILE A 143 -13.48 16.58 -19.13
CA ILE A 143 -13.42 15.94 -17.81
C ILE A 143 -14.52 16.55 -16.92
N ARG A 144 -15.45 15.72 -16.45
CA ARG A 144 -16.54 16.14 -15.56
C ARG A 144 -16.37 15.54 -14.17
N ALA A 145 -16.57 16.38 -13.16
CA ALA A 145 -16.69 15.93 -11.77
C ALA A 145 -17.88 14.96 -11.64
N LYS A 146 -17.71 13.94 -10.79
CA LYS A 146 -18.77 12.97 -10.48
C LYS A 146 -19.59 13.47 -9.28
N PRO A 147 -20.82 12.94 -9.06
CA PRO A 147 -21.68 13.41 -7.96
C PRO A 147 -21.02 13.42 -6.58
N ARG A 148 -20.12 12.46 -6.31
CA ARG A 148 -19.35 12.43 -5.06
C ARG A 148 -18.45 13.65 -4.89
N THR A 149 -17.77 14.07 -5.97
CA THR A 149 -16.93 15.27 -5.97
C THR A 149 -17.80 16.53 -5.85
N HIS A 150 -19.01 16.55 -6.42
CA HIS A 150 -19.94 17.68 -6.22
C HIS A 150 -20.30 17.86 -4.74
N ALA A 151 -20.54 16.78 -3.99
CA ALA A 151 -20.79 16.87 -2.56
C ALA A 151 -19.61 17.52 -1.82
N PHE A 152 -18.37 17.07 -2.09
CA PHE A 152 -17.17 17.66 -1.48
C PHE A 152 -16.99 19.13 -1.85
N LEU A 153 -17.21 19.49 -3.12
CA LEU A 153 -17.13 20.88 -3.56
C LEU A 153 -18.14 21.75 -2.82
N GLN A 154 -19.40 21.32 -2.71
CA GLN A 154 -20.45 22.06 -2.01
C GLN A 154 -20.10 22.24 -0.53
N ASP A 155 -19.67 21.18 0.15
CA ASP A 155 -19.26 21.22 1.55
C ASP A 155 -18.08 22.18 1.76
N ASN A 156 -17.08 22.14 0.87
CA ASN A 156 -15.91 23.01 0.95
C ASN A 156 -16.23 24.48 0.64
N CYS A 157 -17.17 24.77 -0.26
CA CYS A 157 -17.70 26.12 -0.44
C CYS A 157 -18.28 26.64 0.88
N MET A 158 -19.12 25.85 1.54
CA MET A 158 -19.77 26.24 2.80
C MET A 158 -18.78 26.35 3.95
N ARG A 159 -17.73 25.54 3.97
CA ARG A 159 -16.65 25.58 4.96
C ARG A 159 -15.90 26.92 4.93
N CYS A 160 -15.45 27.35 3.75
CA CYS A 160 -14.65 28.57 3.63
C CYS A 160 -15.49 29.85 3.59
N HIS A 161 -16.67 29.82 2.94
CA HIS A 161 -17.55 31.00 2.84
C HIS A 161 -18.55 31.12 3.98
N GLY A 162 -18.66 30.10 4.84
CA GLY A 162 -19.41 30.12 6.07
C GLY A 162 -20.85 30.60 5.89
N THR A 163 -21.24 31.58 6.70
CA THR A 163 -22.61 32.12 6.74
C THR A 163 -23.06 32.67 5.39
N MET A 164 -22.18 33.26 4.58
CA MET A 164 -22.57 33.82 3.27
C MET A 164 -23.02 32.73 2.30
N ALA A 165 -22.34 31.57 2.31
CA ALA A 165 -22.76 30.42 1.50
C ALA A 165 -24.01 29.75 2.05
N LYS A 166 -24.15 29.64 3.37
CA LYS A 166 -25.32 29.04 4.02
C LYS A 166 -26.62 29.80 3.75
N VAL A 167 -26.58 31.13 3.64
CA VAL A 167 -27.76 31.94 3.29
C VAL A 167 -28.20 31.71 1.83
N ALA A 168 -27.25 31.35 0.95
CA ALA A 168 -27.52 30.99 -0.44
C ALA A 168 -27.74 29.47 -0.64
N GLU A 169 -27.65 28.67 0.43
CA GLU A 169 -27.79 27.23 0.38
C GLU A 169 -29.23 26.86 0.03
N SER A 170 -29.40 25.99 -0.95
CA SER A 170 -30.68 25.39 -1.30
C SER A 170 -30.46 23.93 -1.67
N SER A 171 -31.41 23.06 -1.36
CA SER A 171 -31.33 21.63 -1.72
C SER A 171 -31.34 21.38 -3.23
N GLU A 172 -31.68 22.40 -4.03
CA GLU A 172 -31.88 22.29 -5.48
C GLU A 172 -30.75 22.91 -6.31
N ARG A 173 -29.83 23.64 -5.69
CA ARG A 173 -28.76 24.36 -6.42
C ARG A 173 -27.44 24.27 -5.70
N HIS A 174 -26.39 24.18 -6.49
CA HIS A 174 -25.02 24.27 -6.03
C HIS A 174 -24.49 25.70 -6.12
N CYS A 175 -23.49 26.04 -5.30
CA CYS A 175 -22.85 27.36 -5.31
C CYS A 175 -22.41 27.79 -6.72
N TRP A 176 -21.88 26.84 -7.49
CA TRP A 176 -21.36 27.08 -8.83
C TRP A 176 -22.44 27.22 -9.93
N ASP A 177 -23.72 27.00 -9.61
CA ASP A 177 -24.83 27.25 -10.52
C ASP A 177 -25.11 28.76 -10.69
N CYS A 178 -24.57 29.60 -9.80
CA CYS A 178 -24.49 31.05 -9.99
C CYS A 178 -23.04 31.52 -10.15
N HIS A 179 -22.11 30.92 -9.43
CA HIS A 179 -20.68 31.23 -9.52
C HIS A 179 -19.99 30.43 -10.65
N HIS A 180 -20.45 30.59 -11.90
CA HIS A 180 -19.98 29.76 -13.01
C HIS A 180 -18.46 29.79 -13.26
N SER A 181 -17.81 30.91 -12.94
CA SER A 181 -16.36 31.09 -13.09
C SER A 181 -15.53 30.17 -12.18
N VAL A 182 -16.11 29.59 -11.11
CA VAL A 182 -15.38 28.63 -10.26
C VAL A 182 -15.31 27.22 -10.85
N THR A 183 -16.10 26.87 -11.88
CA THR A 183 -16.17 25.49 -12.43
C THR A 183 -15.04 25.13 -13.40
N HIS A 184 -13.91 25.84 -13.36
CA HIS A 184 -12.83 25.73 -14.37
C HIS A 184 -13.32 25.89 -15.82
N ARG A 185 -14.52 26.46 -16.02
CA ARG A 185 -15.07 26.79 -17.33
C ARG A 185 -14.77 28.25 -17.62
N GLY A 186 -13.74 28.51 -18.43
CA GLY A 186 -13.73 29.71 -19.26
C GLY A 186 -14.88 29.63 -20.27
N GLN A 187 -15.42 30.77 -20.72
CA GLN A 187 -16.57 30.79 -21.65
C GLN A 187 -16.30 30.10 -22.99
N ASP A 188 -15.07 29.66 -23.27
CA ASP A 188 -14.63 29.24 -24.60
C ASP A 188 -13.98 27.84 -24.62
N TRP A 189 -14.25 27.00 -23.60
CA TRP A 189 -13.53 25.73 -23.39
C TRP A 189 -13.56 24.77 -24.60
N LYS A 190 -14.64 24.75 -25.39
CA LYS A 190 -14.75 23.88 -26.58
C LYS A 190 -13.76 24.28 -27.67
N THR A 191 -13.61 25.57 -27.90
CA THR A 191 -12.69 26.15 -28.90
C THR A 191 -11.25 26.01 -28.45
N GLU A 192 -10.98 26.30 -27.18
CA GLU A 192 -9.63 26.25 -26.61
C GLU A 192 -9.11 24.80 -26.48
N GLN A 193 -9.97 23.85 -26.10
CA GLN A 193 -9.58 22.44 -26.00
C GLN A 193 -9.43 21.76 -27.37
N ALA A 194 -10.24 22.15 -28.36
CA ALA A 194 -10.07 21.70 -29.73
C ALA A 194 -8.74 22.18 -30.33
N GLN A 195 -8.36 23.44 -30.10
CA GLN A 195 -7.07 24.00 -30.51
C GLN A 195 -5.89 23.31 -29.80
N ARG A 196 -5.97 23.08 -28.48
CA ARG A 196 -4.90 22.37 -27.77
C ARG A 196 -4.72 20.91 -28.22
N ARG A 197 -5.78 20.25 -28.67
CA ARG A 197 -5.70 18.88 -29.22
C ARG A 197 -5.01 18.86 -30.58
N THR A 198 -5.15 19.91 -31.39
CA THR A 198 -4.41 20.02 -32.67
C THR A 198 -2.95 20.41 -32.45
N ASP A 199 -2.65 21.09 -31.35
CA ASP A 199 -1.33 21.63 -31.05
C ASP A 199 -0.47 20.68 -30.19
N ASP A 200 -1.03 19.59 -29.64
CA ASP A 200 -0.26 18.60 -28.86
C ASP A 200 0.57 17.71 -29.83
N PRO A 201 1.91 17.77 -29.78
CA PRO A 201 2.78 16.99 -30.67
C PRO A 201 2.74 15.47 -30.44
N ARG A 202 1.96 14.99 -29.46
CA ARG A 202 1.79 13.56 -29.15
C ARG A 202 0.50 12.95 -29.70
N ASN A 203 -0.32 13.75 -30.39
CA ASN A 203 -1.63 13.34 -30.91
C ASN A 203 -1.59 13.16 -32.44
#